data_AF-K0JIJ5-F1
#
_entry.id   AF-K0JIJ5-F1
#
_cell.length_a   1.000
_cell.length_b   1.000
_cell.length_c   1.000
_cell.angle_alpha   90.00
_cell.angle_beta   90.00
_cell.angle_gamma   90.00
#
_symmetry.space_group_name_H-M   'P 1'
#
loop_
_entity.id
_entity.type
_entity.pdbx_description
1 polymer ?
#
loop_
_entity_poly.entity_id
_entity_poly.type
_entity_poly.pdbx_seq_one_letter_code
_entity_poly.pdbx_strand_id
1 'polypeptide(L)'
;MNNIVIYLIILIALAFFTFILIKKIIANKCTKIGKVSAKLNKERILELKKRVAKDENDYEAIYELAMLEENIGENEEALKKYEQLMDIGYLRGKAQIDAAKKLEEKYYSLGNRENTLKYSAIVFKIDPKNTIYAIKAATILTYEGNFKIACDYFSKVLSSKDEFDIDNIKAAAFAFYKVKDYKKALTFLEMLYKKVNKEKTNKELSKQIAKSLISLYLISEEINIAKSFLEITLADKSLDDKYIFDLDKLYLFILYKLEDNKQFKTYYDKLYSIYKIPQFDKKISTLIFDYAFYSYFLRDIEFSIQSIRAVKSFNIEEFNIYDLDKILSYLSEIYKASDQLNKIKDSGSYYLQKYKNDNFENYIDKDLTAFWDKTISLWEASFIDFDYISTLVETTSTINTDSILNQLKISINENKSNTFSTTNKIDKIFKMSMLDFKKVCQNIIKNKLSHSIVQEYTGEKGKNSYGDEVDYLAYNMKSSKKDLTLISFKRWNNVEIGELMIRDFLMLVSEAGAKNGILIVPVDLTSSAKSFVLHNNRIEVYSRAQFNNFLKDESI
;
A
#
# COMPACT_ATOMS: atom_id res chain seq x y z
N MET A 1 55.45 64.99 4.67
CA MET A 1 54.44 64.00 4.24
C MET A 1 54.73 63.37 2.87
N ASN A 2 55.27 64.09 1.86
CA ASN A 2 55.50 63.52 0.52
C ASN A 2 56.52 62.36 0.45
N ASN A 3 57.62 62.39 1.24
CA ASN A 3 58.65 61.35 1.13
C ASN A 3 58.19 59.99 1.68
N ILE A 4 57.36 59.96 2.73
CA ILE A 4 56.88 58.71 3.34
C ILE A 4 55.95 57.95 2.38
N VAL A 5 55.10 58.65 1.64
CA VAL A 5 54.21 58.05 0.64
C VAL A 5 55.01 57.45 -0.52
N ILE A 6 56.07 58.13 -0.97
CA ILE A 6 56.96 57.63 -2.02
C ILE A 6 57.68 56.34 -1.57
N TYR A 7 58.22 56.31 -0.34
CA TYR A 7 58.84 55.09 0.20
C TYR A 7 57.84 53.94 0.33
N LEU A 8 56.58 54.21 0.71
CA LEU A 8 55.55 53.19 0.80
C LEU A 8 55.21 52.58 -0.57
N ILE A 9 55.10 53.42 -1.61
CA ILE A 9 54.82 52.97 -2.98
C ILE A 9 55.99 52.13 -3.52
N ILE A 10 57.23 52.54 -3.28
CA ILE A 10 58.42 51.78 -3.69
C ILE A 10 58.47 50.41 -2.98
N LEU A 11 58.11 50.36 -1.70
CA LEU A 11 58.13 49.12 -0.92
C LEU A 11 57.02 48.14 -1.37
N ILE A 12 55.84 48.66 -1.73
CA ILE A 12 54.76 47.86 -2.35
C ILE A 12 55.17 47.36 -3.74
N ALA A 13 55.80 48.20 -4.55
CA ALA A 13 56.28 47.80 -5.88
C ALA A 13 57.37 46.72 -5.80
N LEU A 14 58.29 46.82 -4.84
CA LEU A 14 59.31 45.80 -4.56
C LEU A 14 58.69 44.48 -4.08
N ALA A 15 57.72 44.54 -3.14
CA ALA A 15 57.01 43.36 -2.68
C ALA A 15 56.21 42.67 -3.80
N PHE A 16 55.63 43.44 -4.71
CA PHE A 16 54.94 42.92 -5.89
C PHE A 16 55.91 42.26 -6.87
N PHE A 17 57.08 42.87 -7.09
CA PHE A 17 58.11 42.31 -7.98
C PHE A 17 58.72 41.01 -7.41
N THR A 18 58.98 40.95 -6.10
CA THR A 18 59.46 39.73 -5.44
C THR A 18 58.40 38.63 -5.46
N PHE A 19 57.12 38.97 -5.30
CA PHE A 19 56.02 38.00 -5.44
C PHE A 19 55.95 37.41 -6.86
N ILE A 20 56.08 38.24 -7.90
CA ILE A 20 56.13 37.77 -9.30
C ILE A 20 57.33 36.85 -9.53
N LEU A 21 58.52 37.22 -9.03
CA LEU A 21 59.73 36.41 -9.16
C LEU A 21 59.61 35.07 -8.44
N ILE A 22 59.07 35.04 -7.22
CA ILE A 22 58.82 33.81 -6.47
C ILE A 22 57.80 32.93 -7.20
N LYS A 23 56.70 33.50 -7.70
CA LYS A 23 55.68 32.78 -8.49
C LYS A 23 56.29 32.18 -9.76
N LYS A 24 57.19 32.91 -10.44
CA LYS A 24 57.89 32.46 -11.65
C LYS A 24 58.92 31.36 -11.35
N ILE A 25 59.63 31.43 -10.22
CA ILE A 25 60.59 30.39 -9.77
C ILE A 25 59.85 29.11 -9.37
N ILE A 26 58.73 29.23 -8.64
CA ILE A 26 57.87 28.10 -8.28
C ILE A 26 57.25 27.46 -9.54
N ALA A 27 56.72 28.27 -10.46
CA ALA A 27 56.20 27.79 -11.74
C ALA A 27 57.27 27.09 -12.59
N ASN A 28 58.50 27.61 -12.64
CA ASN A 28 59.62 26.99 -13.35
C ASN A 28 60.12 25.71 -12.68
N LYS A 29 60.10 25.62 -11.34
CA LYS A 29 60.39 24.37 -10.61
C LYS A 29 59.29 23.33 -10.86
N CYS A 30 58.02 23.69 -10.74
CA CYS A 30 56.89 22.80 -11.03
C CYS A 30 56.87 22.31 -12.48
N THR A 31 57.20 23.17 -13.46
CA THR A 31 57.30 22.75 -14.87
C THR A 31 58.54 21.91 -15.16
N LYS A 32 59.70 22.16 -14.53
CA LYS A 32 60.87 21.26 -14.64
C LYS A 32 60.61 19.90 -13.96
N ILE A 33 60.05 19.90 -12.75
CA ILE A 33 59.71 18.68 -12.01
C ILE A 33 58.63 17.89 -12.78
N GLY A 34 57.61 18.56 -13.31
CA GLY A 34 56.58 17.95 -14.17
C GLY A 34 57.12 17.42 -15.50
N LYS A 35 58.12 18.08 -16.10
CA LYS A 35 58.81 17.57 -17.32
C LYS A 35 59.70 16.36 -17.03
N VAL A 36 60.37 16.32 -15.88
CA VAL A 36 61.23 15.20 -15.46
C VAL A 36 60.37 13.98 -15.06
N SER A 37 59.28 14.19 -14.31
CA SER A 37 58.34 13.11 -13.98
C SER A 37 57.63 12.57 -15.23
N ALA A 38 57.24 13.43 -16.17
CA ALA A 38 56.67 13.00 -17.45
C ALA A 38 57.67 12.20 -18.31
N LYS A 39 58.97 12.55 -18.28
CA LYS A 39 60.01 11.79 -19.00
C LYS A 39 60.24 10.41 -18.36
N LEU A 40 60.35 10.34 -17.04
CA LEU A 40 60.53 9.10 -16.29
C LEU A 40 59.33 8.16 -16.48
N ASN A 41 58.10 8.71 -16.47
CA ASN A 41 56.88 7.95 -16.73
C ASN A 41 56.85 7.38 -18.15
N LYS A 42 57.32 8.12 -19.16
CA LYS A 42 57.39 7.64 -20.55
C LYS A 42 58.38 6.48 -20.74
N GLU A 43 59.55 6.54 -20.10
CA GLU A 43 60.53 5.46 -20.14
C GLU A 43 60.00 4.20 -19.44
N ARG A 44 59.36 4.37 -18.27
CA ARG A 44 58.72 3.26 -17.54
C ARG A 44 57.55 2.63 -18.29
N ILE A 45 56.70 3.43 -18.94
CA ILE A 45 55.61 2.95 -19.81
C ILE A 45 56.17 2.08 -20.95
N LEU A 46 57.27 2.50 -21.59
CA LEU A 46 57.88 1.74 -22.69
C LEU A 46 58.45 0.39 -22.20
N GLU A 47 59.06 0.38 -21.01
CA GLU A 47 59.55 -0.85 -20.36
C GLU A 47 58.39 -1.81 -20.06
N LEU A 48 57.31 -1.30 -19.44
CA LEU A 48 56.13 -2.09 -19.12
C LEU A 48 55.42 -2.62 -20.37
N LYS A 49 55.30 -1.82 -21.44
CA LYS A 49 54.77 -2.29 -22.74
C LYS A 49 55.58 -3.44 -23.32
N LYS A 50 56.92 -3.41 -23.21
CA LYS A 50 57.78 -4.54 -23.62
C LYS A 50 57.60 -5.78 -22.75
N ARG A 51 57.41 -5.59 -21.44
CA ARG A 51 57.17 -6.67 -20.48
C ARG A 51 55.84 -7.38 -20.79
N VAL A 52 54.77 -6.62 -20.99
CA VAL A 52 53.45 -7.14 -21.39
C VAL A 52 53.48 -7.79 -22.79
N ALA A 53 54.28 -7.28 -23.72
CA ALA A 53 54.44 -7.91 -25.04
C ALA A 53 55.22 -9.24 -24.99
N LYS A 54 56.03 -9.46 -23.95
CA LYS A 54 56.79 -10.70 -23.75
C LYS A 54 55.99 -11.75 -22.96
N ASP A 55 55.17 -11.29 -22.01
CA ASP A 55 54.25 -12.11 -21.24
C ASP A 55 52.90 -11.39 -21.10
N GLU A 56 51.92 -11.84 -21.88
CA GLU A 56 50.57 -11.27 -21.91
C GLU A 56 49.80 -11.48 -20.60
N ASN A 57 50.31 -12.34 -19.70
CA ASN A 57 49.74 -12.63 -18.39
C ASN A 57 50.50 -11.96 -17.24
N ASP A 58 51.41 -11.02 -17.53
CA ASP A 58 52.09 -10.23 -16.50
C ASP A 58 51.15 -9.15 -15.94
N TYR A 59 50.19 -9.59 -15.13
CA TYR A 59 49.11 -8.75 -14.59
C TYR A 59 49.62 -7.63 -13.69
N GLU A 60 50.78 -7.81 -13.05
CA GLU A 60 51.44 -6.75 -12.28
C GLU A 60 51.94 -5.64 -13.22
N ALA A 61 52.61 -6.01 -14.32
CA ALA A 61 53.04 -5.04 -15.32
C ALA A 61 51.86 -4.33 -16.00
N ILE A 62 50.76 -5.05 -16.27
CA ILE A 62 49.53 -4.48 -16.83
C ILE A 62 48.90 -3.47 -15.86
N TYR A 63 48.88 -3.78 -14.55
CA TYR A 63 48.32 -2.89 -13.54
C TYR A 63 49.18 -1.63 -13.33
N GLU A 64 50.50 -1.78 -13.23
CA GLU A 64 51.42 -0.64 -13.13
C GLU A 64 51.33 0.27 -14.37
N LEU A 65 51.20 -0.35 -15.55
CA LEU A 65 51.02 0.37 -16.80
C LEU A 65 49.70 1.15 -16.82
N ALA A 66 48.59 0.56 -16.38
CA ALA A 66 47.30 1.24 -16.30
C ALA A 66 47.33 2.47 -15.38
N MET A 67 47.98 2.37 -14.21
CA MET A 67 48.14 3.51 -13.30
C MET A 67 48.99 4.63 -13.91
N LEU A 68 50.05 4.28 -14.63
CA LEU A 68 50.93 5.28 -15.26
C LEU A 68 50.26 5.97 -16.46
N GLU A 69 49.55 5.22 -17.29
CA GLU A 69 48.75 5.75 -18.41
C GLU A 69 47.66 6.72 -17.90
N GLU A 70 46.97 6.36 -16.82
CA GLU A 70 46.01 7.25 -16.15
C GLU A 70 46.66 8.55 -15.65
N ASN A 71 47.83 8.45 -14.99
CA ASN A 71 48.54 9.62 -14.47
C ASN A 71 49.00 10.61 -15.56
N ILE A 72 49.15 10.16 -16.80
CA ILE A 72 49.52 11.01 -17.94
C ILE A 72 48.32 11.42 -18.81
N GLY A 73 47.10 11.00 -18.46
CA GLY A 73 45.85 11.35 -19.14
C GLY A 73 45.42 10.40 -20.26
N GLU A 74 46.09 9.25 -20.44
CA GLU A 74 45.70 8.17 -21.37
C GLU A 74 44.59 7.29 -20.75
N ASN A 75 43.44 7.91 -20.48
CA ASN A 75 42.37 7.30 -19.67
C ASN A 75 41.69 6.10 -20.35
N GLU A 76 41.55 6.09 -21.68
CA GLU A 76 40.86 4.98 -22.36
C GLU A 76 41.68 3.68 -22.35
N GLU A 77 42.99 3.79 -22.57
CA GLU A 77 43.95 2.70 -22.53
C GLU A 77 44.09 2.11 -21.13
N ALA A 78 44.11 2.98 -20.11
CA ALA A 78 44.10 2.57 -18.71
C ALA A 78 42.82 1.80 -18.36
N LEU A 79 41.65 2.28 -18.79
CA LEU A 79 40.37 1.62 -18.52
C LEU A 79 40.27 0.24 -19.17
N LYS A 80 40.78 0.06 -20.40
CA LYS A 80 40.83 -1.27 -21.05
C LYS A 80 41.66 -2.27 -20.23
N LYS A 81 42.79 -1.83 -19.67
CA LYS A 81 43.65 -2.66 -18.82
C LYS A 81 42.99 -2.96 -17.48
N TYR A 82 42.35 -1.97 -16.85
CA TYR A 82 41.58 -2.21 -15.64
C TYR A 82 40.46 -3.23 -15.87
N GLU A 83 39.73 -3.16 -16.98
CA GLU A 83 38.70 -4.12 -17.35
C GLU A 83 39.26 -5.54 -17.54
N GLN A 84 40.36 -5.69 -18.28
CA GLN A 84 41.07 -6.97 -18.42
C GLN A 84 41.44 -7.56 -17.05
N LEU A 85 42.02 -6.74 -16.16
CA LEU A 85 42.44 -7.16 -14.82
C LEU A 85 41.25 -7.50 -13.90
N MET A 86 40.08 -6.87 -14.12
CA MET A 86 38.84 -7.18 -13.42
C MET A 86 38.30 -8.54 -13.83
N ASP A 87 38.25 -8.83 -15.14
CA ASP A 87 37.66 -10.06 -15.67
C ASP A 87 38.44 -11.32 -15.26
N ILE A 88 39.76 -11.23 -15.13
CA ILE A 88 40.61 -12.32 -14.62
C ILE A 88 40.65 -12.41 -13.09
N GLY A 89 40.03 -11.45 -12.37
CA GLY A 89 40.01 -11.43 -10.90
C GLY A 89 41.35 -11.08 -10.23
N TYR A 90 42.24 -10.35 -10.92
CA TYR A 90 43.53 -9.91 -10.38
C TYR A 90 43.36 -8.82 -9.31
N LEU A 91 42.48 -7.84 -9.56
CA LEU A 91 42.24 -6.73 -8.65
C LEU A 91 41.46 -7.19 -7.41
N ARG A 92 41.89 -6.72 -6.22
CA ARG A 92 41.22 -7.00 -4.94
C ARG A 92 41.09 -5.76 -4.07
N GLY A 93 40.09 -5.76 -3.19
CA GLY A 93 39.91 -4.70 -2.18
C GLY A 93 39.77 -3.31 -2.82
N LYS A 94 40.57 -2.35 -2.34
CA LYS A 94 40.50 -0.95 -2.79
C LYS A 94 40.77 -0.78 -4.30
N ALA A 95 41.78 -1.46 -4.84
CA ALA A 95 42.11 -1.36 -6.27
C ALA A 95 40.94 -1.84 -7.16
N GLN A 96 40.24 -2.88 -6.72
CA GLN A 96 39.06 -3.40 -7.40
C GLN A 96 37.89 -2.41 -7.36
N ILE A 97 37.65 -1.78 -6.19
CA ILE A 97 36.63 -0.75 -6.04
C ILE A 97 36.94 0.44 -6.94
N ASP A 98 38.17 0.97 -6.89
CA ASP A 98 38.54 2.17 -7.63
C ASP A 98 38.47 1.94 -9.15
N ALA A 99 38.91 0.77 -9.64
CA ALA A 99 38.75 0.36 -11.04
C ALA A 99 37.27 0.24 -11.44
N ALA A 100 36.45 -0.44 -10.62
CA ALA A 100 35.03 -0.64 -10.91
C ALA A 100 34.26 0.69 -10.96
N LYS A 101 34.55 1.65 -10.07
CA LYS A 101 33.92 2.99 -10.11
C LYS A 101 34.21 3.73 -11.43
N LYS A 102 35.46 3.70 -11.89
CA LYS A 102 35.86 4.36 -13.14
C LYS A 102 35.24 3.69 -14.37
N LEU A 103 35.17 2.36 -14.36
CA LEU A 103 34.50 1.60 -15.43
C LEU A 103 32.99 1.86 -15.45
N GLU A 104 32.35 1.92 -14.28
CA GLU A 104 30.93 2.27 -14.16
C GLU A 104 30.65 3.65 -14.74
N GLU A 105 31.44 4.67 -14.39
CA GLU A 105 31.30 6.04 -14.91
C GLU A 105 31.44 6.09 -16.43
N LYS A 106 32.46 5.41 -16.99
CA LYS A 106 32.64 5.27 -18.44
C LYS A 106 31.39 4.66 -19.08
N TYR A 107 30.95 3.49 -18.61
CA TYR A 107 29.83 2.79 -19.24
C TYR A 107 28.49 3.50 -19.05
N TYR A 108 28.31 4.20 -17.94
CA TYR A 108 27.16 5.08 -17.72
C TYR A 108 27.12 6.19 -18.78
N SER A 109 28.24 6.86 -19.04
CA SER A 109 28.31 7.92 -20.07
C SER A 109 28.04 7.42 -21.50
N LEU A 110 28.33 6.13 -21.76
CA LEU A 110 28.08 5.45 -23.03
C LEU A 110 26.64 4.89 -23.14
N GLY A 111 25.84 4.99 -22.09
CA GLY A 111 24.50 4.38 -22.02
C GLY A 111 24.50 2.85 -21.97
N ASN A 112 25.64 2.21 -21.69
CA ASN A 112 25.77 0.76 -21.60
C ASN A 112 25.30 0.26 -20.22
N ARG A 113 24.00 0.01 -20.10
CA ARG A 113 23.35 -0.39 -18.85
C ARG A 113 23.86 -1.71 -18.28
N GLU A 114 24.25 -2.67 -19.13
CA GLU A 114 24.77 -3.97 -18.70
C GLU A 114 26.05 -3.82 -17.90
N ASN A 115 27.03 -3.11 -18.45
CA ASN A 115 28.29 -2.89 -17.75
C ASN A 115 28.16 -1.91 -16.58
N THR A 116 27.30 -0.88 -16.70
CA THR A 116 26.98 -0.01 -15.55
C THR A 116 26.41 -0.81 -14.38
N LEU A 117 25.49 -1.75 -14.64
CA LEU A 117 24.94 -2.65 -13.61
C LEU A 117 26.03 -3.57 -13.04
N LYS A 118 26.82 -4.22 -13.90
CA LYS A 118 27.92 -5.12 -13.50
C LYS A 118 28.85 -4.42 -12.50
N TYR A 119 29.37 -3.25 -12.86
CA TYR A 119 30.34 -2.55 -12.03
C TYR A 119 29.70 -1.90 -10.80
N SER A 120 28.46 -1.41 -10.88
CA SER A 120 27.72 -0.92 -9.70
C SER A 120 27.51 -2.02 -8.65
N ALA A 121 27.10 -3.21 -9.10
CA ALA A 121 26.90 -4.36 -8.23
C ALA A 121 28.21 -4.84 -7.60
N ILE A 122 29.33 -4.82 -8.35
CA ILE A 122 30.67 -5.14 -7.82
C ILE A 122 31.07 -4.17 -6.71
N VAL A 123 30.95 -2.85 -6.93
CA VAL A 123 31.32 -1.84 -5.93
C VAL A 123 30.55 -2.07 -4.63
N PHE A 124 29.22 -2.22 -4.72
CA PHE A 124 28.38 -2.44 -3.53
C PHE A 124 28.66 -3.78 -2.84
N LYS A 125 28.97 -4.84 -3.60
CA LYS A 125 29.30 -6.16 -3.04
C LYS A 125 30.58 -6.11 -2.18
N ILE A 126 31.58 -5.34 -2.60
CA ILE A 126 32.86 -5.21 -1.89
C ILE A 126 32.75 -4.18 -0.76
N ASP A 127 32.04 -3.09 -0.98
CA ASP A 127 31.80 -2.02 -0.01
C ASP A 127 30.29 -1.76 0.20
N PRO A 128 29.62 -2.54 1.06
CA PRO A 128 28.18 -2.38 1.33
C PRO A 128 27.80 -1.04 1.98
N LYS A 129 28.76 -0.24 2.43
CA LYS A 129 28.49 1.11 2.97
C LYS A 129 28.29 2.14 1.85
N ASN A 130 28.67 1.81 0.62
CA ASN A 130 28.56 2.73 -0.50
C ASN A 130 27.16 2.67 -1.11
N THR A 131 26.21 3.32 -0.42
CA THR A 131 24.79 3.20 -0.70
C THR A 131 24.38 3.76 -2.07
N ILE A 132 25.12 4.75 -2.60
CA ILE A 132 24.92 5.30 -3.95
C ILE A 132 24.97 4.22 -5.03
N TYR A 133 25.95 3.31 -5.00
CA TYR A 133 26.08 2.25 -6.02
C TYR A 133 25.01 1.16 -5.86
N ALA A 134 24.52 0.95 -4.65
CA ALA A 134 23.37 0.09 -4.42
C ALA A 134 22.11 0.67 -5.07
N ILE A 135 21.88 1.98 -4.89
CA ILE A 135 20.76 2.71 -5.49
C ILE A 135 20.86 2.67 -7.02
N LYS A 136 22.04 2.96 -7.60
CA LYS A 136 22.27 2.85 -9.05
C LYS A 136 21.94 1.47 -9.60
N ALA A 137 22.47 0.41 -8.98
CA ALA A 137 22.21 -0.96 -9.39
C ALA A 137 20.71 -1.30 -9.29
N ALA A 138 20.05 -0.94 -8.18
CA ALA A 138 18.64 -1.16 -7.98
C ALA A 138 17.77 -0.44 -9.02
N THR A 139 18.09 0.82 -9.33
CA THR A 139 17.39 1.62 -10.32
C THR A 139 17.48 0.97 -11.70
N ILE A 140 18.67 0.54 -12.14
CA ILE A 140 18.82 -0.18 -13.41
C ILE A 140 18.00 -1.47 -13.38
N LEU A 141 18.11 -2.28 -12.32
CA LEU A 141 17.33 -3.52 -12.19
C LEU A 141 15.82 -3.28 -12.28
N THR A 142 15.31 -2.17 -11.75
CA THR A 142 13.90 -1.77 -11.90
C THR A 142 13.54 -1.49 -13.36
N TYR A 143 14.34 -0.68 -14.08
CA TYR A 143 14.10 -0.39 -15.50
C TYR A 143 14.15 -1.65 -16.38
N GLU A 144 14.94 -2.64 -15.96
CA GLU A 144 15.07 -3.93 -16.65
C GLU A 144 14.07 -5.00 -16.16
N GLY A 145 13.16 -4.65 -15.25
CA GLY A 145 12.05 -5.51 -14.82
C GLY A 145 12.40 -6.52 -13.72
N ASN A 146 13.63 -6.50 -13.19
CA ASN A 146 14.08 -7.41 -12.13
C ASN A 146 13.72 -6.86 -10.73
N PHE A 147 12.42 -6.72 -10.48
CA PHE A 147 11.89 -6.01 -9.32
C PHE A 147 12.28 -6.63 -7.98
N LYS A 148 12.30 -7.96 -7.87
CA LYS A 148 12.62 -8.63 -6.60
C LYS A 148 14.04 -8.31 -6.13
N ILE A 149 15.00 -8.31 -7.03
CA ILE A 149 16.41 -8.02 -6.70
C ILE A 149 16.60 -6.52 -6.48
N ALA A 150 15.96 -5.68 -7.30
CA ALA A 150 15.92 -4.24 -7.06
C ALA A 150 15.42 -3.92 -5.63
N CYS A 151 14.33 -4.56 -5.20
CA CYS A 151 13.78 -4.43 -3.85
C CYS A 151 14.75 -4.85 -2.74
N ASP A 152 15.57 -5.88 -2.95
CA ASP A 152 16.60 -6.29 -1.98
C ASP A 152 17.68 -5.20 -1.83
N TYR A 153 18.16 -4.67 -2.94
CA TYR A 153 19.12 -3.55 -2.93
C TYR A 153 18.54 -2.30 -2.26
N PHE A 154 17.33 -1.87 -2.65
CA PHE A 154 16.67 -0.72 -2.02
C PHE A 154 16.42 -0.93 -0.53
N SER A 155 16.07 -2.15 -0.11
CA SER A 155 15.85 -2.48 1.31
C SER A 155 17.13 -2.31 2.15
N LYS A 156 18.30 -2.64 1.59
CA LYS A 156 19.60 -2.51 2.27
C LYS A 156 20.01 -1.06 2.52
N VAL A 157 19.50 -0.13 1.73
CA VAL A 157 19.91 1.29 1.75
C VAL A 157 18.78 2.26 2.13
N LEU A 158 17.64 1.73 2.61
CA LEU A 158 16.48 2.51 3.03
C LEU A 158 16.78 3.54 4.13
N SER A 159 17.83 3.30 4.94
CA SER A 159 18.28 4.25 5.96
C SER A 159 18.98 5.49 5.39
N SER A 160 19.50 5.43 4.16
CA SER A 160 20.26 6.52 3.51
C SER A 160 19.34 7.45 2.70
N LYS A 161 18.28 7.98 3.34
CA LYS A 161 17.20 8.70 2.65
C LYS A 161 17.67 9.91 1.83
N ASP A 162 18.71 10.61 2.27
CA ASP A 162 19.20 11.83 1.62
C ASP A 162 19.94 11.57 0.29
N GLU A 163 20.37 10.32 0.03
CA GLU A 163 21.07 9.96 -1.21
C GLU A 163 20.12 9.69 -2.38
N PHE A 164 18.83 9.51 -2.11
CA PHE A 164 17.84 9.26 -3.15
C PHE A 164 17.41 10.54 -3.85
N ASP A 165 17.70 10.67 -5.14
CA ASP A 165 17.05 11.64 -6.03
C ASP A 165 15.60 11.23 -6.37
N ILE A 166 14.89 12.08 -7.11
CA ILE A 166 13.48 11.85 -7.46
C ILE A 166 13.30 10.56 -8.27
N ASP A 167 14.15 10.30 -9.25
CA ASP A 167 13.99 9.14 -10.15
C ASP A 167 14.33 7.83 -9.44
N ASN A 168 15.30 7.85 -8.52
CA ASN A 168 15.60 6.73 -7.64
C ASN A 168 14.43 6.41 -6.70
N ILE A 169 13.75 7.45 -6.16
CA ILE A 169 12.56 7.25 -5.32
C ILE A 169 11.42 6.64 -6.16
N LYS A 170 11.18 7.14 -7.37
CA LYS A 170 10.16 6.59 -8.29
C LYS A 170 10.44 5.11 -8.59
N ALA A 171 11.68 4.78 -8.91
CA ALA A 171 12.10 3.40 -9.18
C ALA A 171 11.91 2.48 -7.97
N ALA A 172 12.23 2.95 -6.76
CA ALA A 172 12.01 2.17 -5.54
C ALA A 172 10.52 1.95 -5.26
N ALA A 173 9.71 3.03 -5.30
CA ALA A 173 8.26 2.93 -5.08
C ALA A 173 7.60 1.98 -6.09
N PHE A 174 7.96 2.10 -7.37
CA PHE A 174 7.48 1.23 -8.44
C PHE A 174 7.88 -0.24 -8.23
N ALA A 175 9.15 -0.52 -7.92
CA ALA A 175 9.62 -1.88 -7.71
C ALA A 175 8.89 -2.57 -6.55
N PHE A 176 8.77 -1.90 -5.40
CA PHE A 176 8.04 -2.44 -4.24
C PHE A 176 6.55 -2.63 -4.53
N TYR A 177 5.94 -1.73 -5.30
CA TYR A 177 4.57 -1.88 -5.78
C TYR A 177 4.40 -3.13 -6.66
N LYS A 178 5.32 -3.36 -7.63
CA LYS A 178 5.27 -4.54 -8.52
C LYS A 178 5.41 -5.86 -7.79
N VAL A 179 6.17 -5.92 -6.69
CA VAL A 179 6.28 -7.12 -5.85
C VAL A 179 5.23 -7.19 -4.73
N LYS A 180 4.25 -6.26 -4.70
CA LYS A 180 3.18 -6.17 -3.71
C LYS A 180 3.65 -5.97 -2.25
N ASP A 181 4.86 -5.41 -2.06
CA ASP A 181 5.33 -4.95 -0.74
C ASP A 181 4.85 -3.49 -0.54
N TYR A 182 3.53 -3.35 -0.31
CA TYR A 182 2.88 -2.05 -0.26
C TYR A 182 3.39 -1.15 0.87
N LYS A 183 3.85 -1.72 2.00
CA LYS A 183 4.40 -0.94 3.13
C LYS A 183 5.69 -0.21 2.73
N LYS A 184 6.59 -0.87 2.01
CA LYS A 184 7.80 -0.22 1.51
C LYS A 184 7.53 0.69 0.32
N ALA A 185 6.61 0.32 -0.58
CA ALA A 185 6.17 1.20 -1.66
C ALA A 185 5.65 2.54 -1.09
N LEU A 186 4.84 2.47 -0.04
CA LEU A 186 4.30 3.62 0.67
C LEU A 186 5.40 4.48 1.29
N THR A 187 6.41 3.86 1.91
CA THR A 187 7.56 4.59 2.48
C THR A 187 8.25 5.46 1.42
N PHE A 188 8.51 4.92 0.23
CA PHE A 188 9.14 5.67 -0.85
C PHE A 188 8.19 6.70 -1.48
N LEU A 189 6.90 6.38 -1.61
CA LEU A 189 5.93 7.32 -2.16
C LEU A 189 5.72 8.54 -1.25
N GLU A 190 5.75 8.35 0.08
CA GLU A 190 5.77 9.46 1.05
C GLU A 190 7.02 10.33 0.92
N MET A 191 8.19 9.70 0.72
CA MET A 191 9.44 10.41 0.45
C MET A 191 9.34 11.25 -0.84
N LEU A 192 8.75 10.68 -1.90
CA LEU A 192 8.51 11.36 -3.17
C LEU A 192 7.60 12.58 -2.95
N TYR A 193 6.47 12.39 -2.28
CA TYR A 193 5.51 13.45 -1.97
C TYR A 193 6.14 14.61 -1.22
N LYS A 194 6.93 14.32 -0.18
CA LYS A 194 7.65 15.33 0.61
C LYS A 194 8.65 16.12 -0.23
N LYS A 195 9.43 15.43 -1.09
CA LYS A 195 10.46 16.05 -1.93
C LYS A 195 9.84 16.96 -3.00
N VAL A 196 8.81 16.48 -3.71
CA VAL A 196 8.07 17.26 -4.72
C VAL A 196 7.41 18.50 -4.12
N ASN A 197 6.77 18.36 -2.95
CA ASN A 197 6.14 19.51 -2.29
C ASN A 197 7.13 20.54 -1.74
N LYS A 198 8.33 20.12 -1.34
CA LYS A 198 9.40 21.04 -0.90
C LYS A 198 9.87 21.92 -2.05
N GLU A 199 9.95 21.38 -3.26
CA GLU A 199 10.40 22.10 -4.46
C GLU A 199 9.34 23.09 -4.97
N LYS A 200 8.05 22.96 -4.58
CA LYS A 200 6.92 23.83 -4.98
C LYS A 200 6.73 23.98 -6.49
N THR A 201 7.34 23.13 -7.29
CA THR A 201 7.46 23.26 -8.75
C THR A 201 6.29 22.64 -9.51
N ASN A 202 5.63 21.61 -8.98
CA ASN A 202 4.58 20.89 -9.72
C ASN A 202 3.41 20.43 -8.83
N LYS A 203 2.34 21.25 -8.78
CA LYS A 203 1.12 20.95 -8.03
C LYS A 203 0.38 19.72 -8.56
N GLU A 204 0.36 19.51 -9.88
CA GLU A 204 -0.37 18.39 -10.49
C GLU A 204 0.28 17.04 -10.17
N LEU A 205 1.62 16.99 -10.27
CA LEU A 205 2.39 15.82 -9.85
C LEU A 205 2.15 15.48 -8.37
N SER A 206 2.08 16.50 -7.51
CA SER A 206 1.77 16.32 -6.09
C SER A 206 0.40 15.68 -5.87
N LYS A 207 -0.63 16.11 -6.62
CA LYS A 207 -1.97 15.50 -6.57
C LYS A 207 -1.96 14.04 -7.02
N GLN A 208 -1.25 13.72 -8.11
CA GLN A 208 -1.15 12.34 -8.60
C GLN A 208 -0.47 11.43 -7.57
N ILE A 209 0.62 11.90 -6.95
CA ILE A 209 1.29 11.18 -5.86
C ILE A 209 0.34 10.99 -4.66
N ALA A 210 -0.41 12.04 -4.27
CA ALA A 210 -1.37 11.98 -3.18
C ALA A 210 -2.47 10.93 -3.43
N LYS A 211 -3.03 10.86 -4.65
CA LYS A 211 -4.01 9.84 -5.03
C LYS A 211 -3.45 8.42 -4.90
N SER A 212 -2.23 8.19 -5.39
CA SER A 212 -1.55 6.89 -5.22
C SER A 212 -1.23 6.57 -3.75
N LEU A 213 -0.90 7.57 -2.92
CA LEU A 213 -0.69 7.37 -1.47
C LEU A 213 -1.97 6.91 -0.78
N ILE A 214 -3.09 7.60 -1.01
CA ILE A 214 -4.39 7.23 -0.45
C ILE A 214 -4.77 5.80 -0.83
N SER A 215 -4.60 5.45 -2.11
CA SER A 215 -4.86 4.11 -2.64
C SER A 215 -3.98 3.03 -1.99
N LEU A 216 -2.70 3.34 -1.75
CA LEU A 216 -1.80 2.44 -1.02
C LEU A 216 -2.17 2.31 0.46
N TYR A 217 -2.53 3.40 1.15
CA TYR A 217 -3.00 3.32 2.54
C TYR A 217 -4.25 2.43 2.66
N LEU A 218 -5.19 2.54 1.70
CA LEU A 218 -6.40 1.73 1.67
C LEU A 218 -6.08 0.24 1.49
N ILE A 219 -5.24 -0.13 0.51
CA ILE A 219 -4.92 -1.55 0.26
C ILE A 219 -4.00 -2.16 1.33
N SER A 220 -3.22 -1.33 2.04
CA SER A 220 -2.37 -1.78 3.14
C SER A 220 -3.07 -1.76 4.51
N GLU A 221 -4.39 -1.47 4.53
CA GLU A 221 -5.22 -1.36 5.74
C GLU A 221 -4.74 -0.28 6.75
N GLU A 222 -3.99 0.72 6.28
CA GLU A 222 -3.49 1.85 7.09
C GLU A 222 -4.50 3.01 7.07
N ILE A 223 -5.79 2.70 7.27
CA ILE A 223 -6.92 3.60 7.00
C ILE A 223 -6.88 4.86 7.90
N ASN A 224 -6.40 4.74 9.13
CA ASN A 224 -6.23 5.89 10.03
C ASN A 224 -5.20 6.89 9.49
N ILE A 225 -4.13 6.41 8.84
CA ILE A 225 -3.13 7.28 8.22
C ILE A 225 -3.74 7.98 7.00
N ALA A 226 -4.51 7.24 6.19
CA ALA A 226 -5.25 7.81 5.06
C ALA A 226 -6.17 8.95 5.50
N LYS A 227 -6.92 8.76 6.59
CA LYS A 227 -7.78 9.78 7.19
C LYS A 227 -6.99 11.03 7.56
N SER A 228 -5.94 10.88 8.36
CA SER A 228 -5.13 12.03 8.79
C SER A 228 -4.48 12.75 7.61
N PHE A 229 -4.01 12.01 6.60
CA PHE A 229 -3.45 12.58 5.38
C PHE A 229 -4.49 13.42 4.61
N LEU A 230 -5.71 12.92 4.47
CA LEU A 230 -6.81 13.65 3.82
C LEU A 230 -7.25 14.87 4.62
N GLU A 231 -7.38 14.78 5.94
CA GLU A 231 -7.74 15.92 6.79
C GLU A 231 -6.72 17.06 6.66
N ILE A 232 -5.42 16.73 6.61
CA ILE A 232 -4.34 17.71 6.39
C ILE A 232 -4.44 18.30 4.98
N THR A 233 -4.69 17.48 3.97
CA THR A 233 -4.76 17.92 2.56
C THR A 233 -5.97 18.84 2.34
N LEU A 234 -7.15 18.45 2.82
CA LEU A 234 -8.40 19.23 2.73
C LEU A 234 -8.34 20.55 3.51
N ALA A 235 -7.44 20.69 4.49
CA ALA A 235 -7.23 21.94 5.21
C ALA A 235 -6.50 23.01 4.37
N ASP A 236 -5.88 22.63 3.24
CA ASP A 236 -5.25 23.57 2.32
C ASP A 236 -6.30 24.37 1.54
N LYS A 237 -6.34 25.68 1.77
CA LYS A 237 -7.29 26.61 1.13
C LYS A 237 -6.95 26.92 -0.34
N SER A 238 -5.82 26.42 -0.85
CA SER A 238 -5.35 26.70 -2.21
C SER A 238 -5.73 25.62 -3.24
N LEU A 239 -6.49 24.60 -2.82
CA LEU A 239 -6.99 23.54 -3.69
C LEU A 239 -8.12 24.05 -4.58
N ASP A 240 -8.18 23.55 -5.82
CA ASP A 240 -9.30 23.79 -6.72
C ASP A 240 -10.50 22.89 -6.41
N ASP A 241 -11.69 23.35 -6.80
CA ASP A 241 -12.97 22.69 -6.51
C ASP A 241 -13.04 21.25 -7.02
N LYS A 242 -12.45 20.95 -8.19
CA LYS A 242 -12.45 19.61 -8.75
C LYS A 242 -11.65 18.65 -7.88
N TYR A 243 -10.48 19.07 -7.42
CA TYR A 243 -9.67 18.25 -6.53
C TYR A 243 -10.31 18.11 -5.14
N ILE A 244 -10.95 19.15 -4.62
CA ILE A 244 -11.73 19.07 -3.37
C ILE A 244 -12.85 18.02 -3.50
N PHE A 245 -13.58 18.02 -4.61
CA PHE A 245 -14.62 17.02 -4.89
C PHE A 245 -14.06 15.59 -4.87
N ASP A 246 -12.93 15.34 -5.54
CA ASP A 246 -12.28 14.03 -5.54
C ASP A 246 -11.86 13.59 -4.11
N LEU A 247 -11.29 14.50 -3.33
CA LEU A 247 -10.87 14.23 -1.95
C LEU A 247 -12.06 14.02 -1.00
N ASP A 248 -13.15 14.76 -1.19
CA ASP A 248 -14.38 14.61 -0.41
C ASP A 248 -14.98 13.22 -0.57
N LYS A 249 -15.00 12.69 -1.80
CA LYS A 249 -15.43 11.32 -2.09
C LYS A 249 -14.58 10.29 -1.33
N LEU A 250 -13.26 10.41 -1.44
CA LEU A 250 -12.30 9.51 -0.78
C LEU A 250 -12.41 9.59 0.74
N TYR A 251 -12.60 10.79 1.28
CA TYR A 251 -12.71 10.99 2.72
C TYR A 251 -14.00 10.38 3.27
N LEU A 252 -15.14 10.56 2.58
CA LEU A 252 -16.39 9.92 2.97
C LEU A 252 -16.25 8.39 2.96
N PHE A 253 -15.58 7.82 1.96
CA PHE A 253 -15.28 6.39 1.90
C PHE A 253 -14.39 5.91 3.05
N ILE A 254 -13.35 6.68 3.40
CA ILE A 254 -12.48 6.36 4.53
C ILE A 254 -13.24 6.39 5.86
N LEU A 255 -14.12 7.39 6.06
CA LEU A 255 -14.97 7.44 7.25
C LEU A 255 -15.93 6.25 7.32
N TYR A 256 -16.45 5.82 6.16
CA TYR A 256 -17.23 4.59 6.04
C TYR A 256 -16.41 3.35 6.47
N LYS A 257 -15.16 3.21 6.01
CA LYS A 257 -14.30 2.07 6.38
C LYS A 257 -13.77 2.09 7.82
N LEU A 258 -13.63 3.27 8.44
CA LEU A 258 -13.10 3.42 9.80
C LEU A 258 -14.09 3.10 10.91
N GLU A 259 -15.32 2.74 10.58
CA GLU A 259 -16.34 2.38 11.55
C GLU A 259 -16.77 3.55 12.47
N ASP A 260 -16.37 4.80 12.18
CA ASP A 260 -16.80 6.00 12.91
C ASP A 260 -18.15 6.49 12.36
N ASN A 261 -19.22 5.77 12.71
CA ASN A 261 -20.59 6.06 12.27
C ASN A 261 -21.02 7.51 12.50
N LYS A 262 -20.57 8.14 13.58
CA LYS A 262 -20.96 9.51 13.91
C LYS A 262 -20.28 10.51 12.97
N GLN A 263 -18.96 10.37 12.79
CA GLN A 263 -18.22 11.25 11.89
C GLN A 263 -18.63 11.01 10.44
N PHE A 264 -18.79 9.75 10.03
CA PHE A 264 -19.32 9.36 8.73
C PHE A 264 -20.66 10.03 8.44
N LYS A 265 -21.66 9.87 9.32
CA LYS A 265 -23.00 10.45 9.11
C LYS A 265 -22.97 11.97 9.04
N THR A 266 -22.18 12.61 9.91
CA THR A 266 -22.00 14.07 9.88
C THR A 266 -21.44 14.55 8.54
N TYR A 267 -20.41 13.85 8.02
CA TYR A 267 -19.81 14.21 6.74
C TYR A 267 -20.72 13.89 5.55
N TYR A 268 -21.42 12.75 5.61
CA TYR A 268 -22.43 12.35 4.65
C TYR A 268 -23.52 13.43 4.52
N ASP A 269 -24.07 13.93 5.62
CA ASP A 269 -25.13 14.95 5.58
C ASP A 269 -24.59 16.31 5.08
N LYS A 270 -23.34 16.64 5.43
CA LYS A 270 -22.62 17.81 4.92
C LYS A 270 -22.51 17.75 3.39
N LEU A 271 -21.94 16.66 2.84
CA LEU A 271 -21.75 16.52 1.39
C LEU A 271 -23.08 16.42 0.63
N TYR A 272 -24.09 15.79 1.25
CA TYR A 272 -25.45 15.70 0.70
C TYR A 272 -26.02 17.08 0.37
N SER A 273 -25.78 18.04 1.28
CA SER A 273 -26.21 19.42 1.16
C SER A 273 -25.34 20.24 0.22
N ILE A 274 -24.00 20.16 0.38
CA ILE A 274 -23.03 20.94 -0.42
C ILE A 274 -23.17 20.65 -1.91
N TYR A 275 -23.22 19.37 -2.27
CA TYR A 275 -23.29 18.93 -3.66
C TYR A 275 -24.72 18.79 -4.18
N LYS A 276 -25.73 19.09 -3.36
CA LYS A 276 -27.16 19.01 -3.71
C LYS A 276 -27.53 17.66 -4.33
N ILE A 277 -27.09 16.56 -3.71
CA ILE A 277 -27.25 15.19 -4.23
C ILE A 277 -28.68 14.88 -4.70
N PRO A 278 -29.76 15.32 -4.03
CA PRO A 278 -31.15 15.03 -4.45
C PRO A 278 -31.57 15.64 -5.80
N GLN A 279 -30.78 16.57 -6.34
CA GLN A 279 -31.06 17.18 -7.65
C GLN A 279 -30.59 16.32 -8.81
N PHE A 280 -29.81 15.27 -8.53
CA PHE A 280 -29.33 14.32 -9.53
C PHE A 280 -28.63 15.00 -10.73
N ASP A 281 -27.69 15.92 -10.47
CA ASP A 281 -26.88 16.54 -11.53
C ASP A 281 -25.87 15.53 -12.10
N LYS A 282 -25.88 15.33 -13.43
CA LYS A 282 -24.95 14.45 -14.15
C LYS A 282 -23.47 14.73 -13.85
N LYS A 283 -23.11 15.99 -13.54
CA LYS A 283 -21.72 16.39 -13.22
C LYS A 283 -21.16 15.72 -11.97
N ILE A 284 -22.02 15.35 -11.02
CA ILE A 284 -21.64 14.66 -9.78
C ILE A 284 -22.08 13.20 -9.78
N SER A 285 -22.36 12.63 -10.96
CA SER A 285 -22.86 11.26 -11.15
C SER A 285 -22.08 10.20 -10.37
N THR A 286 -20.75 10.29 -10.31
CA THR A 286 -19.96 9.34 -9.53
C THR A 286 -20.24 9.41 -8.03
N LEU A 287 -20.52 10.61 -7.49
CA LEU A 287 -20.87 10.76 -6.08
C LEU A 287 -22.33 10.34 -5.82
N ILE A 288 -23.25 10.59 -6.77
CA ILE A 288 -24.62 10.05 -6.70
C ILE A 288 -24.59 8.51 -6.65
N PHE A 289 -23.73 7.90 -7.46
CA PHE A 289 -23.53 6.44 -7.45
C PHE A 289 -23.03 5.96 -6.08
N ASP A 290 -22.01 6.60 -5.50
CA ASP A 290 -21.52 6.27 -4.15
C ASP A 290 -22.60 6.42 -3.09
N TYR A 291 -23.40 7.49 -3.15
CA TYR A 291 -24.53 7.72 -2.26
C TYR A 291 -25.60 6.63 -2.34
N ALA A 292 -25.76 5.97 -3.49
CA ALA A 292 -26.68 4.85 -3.62
C ALA A 292 -26.28 3.69 -2.70
N PHE A 293 -24.98 3.37 -2.61
CA PHE A 293 -24.46 2.34 -1.71
C PHE A 293 -24.53 2.77 -0.25
N TYR A 294 -24.08 3.99 0.07
CA TYR A 294 -24.18 4.50 1.44
C TYR A 294 -25.62 4.52 1.95
N SER A 295 -26.58 4.94 1.12
CA SER A 295 -28.00 4.97 1.48
C SER A 295 -28.54 3.57 1.72
N TYR A 296 -28.12 2.60 0.91
CA TYR A 296 -28.47 1.19 1.13
C TYR A 296 -28.05 0.70 2.52
N PHE A 297 -26.79 0.95 2.92
CA PHE A 297 -26.27 0.54 4.23
C PHE A 297 -26.92 1.33 5.37
N LEU A 298 -27.26 2.61 5.14
CA LEU A 298 -28.05 3.43 6.06
C LEU A 298 -29.56 3.08 6.07
N ARG A 299 -29.97 2.06 5.30
CA ARG A 299 -31.34 1.54 5.18
C ARG A 299 -32.34 2.48 4.51
N ASP A 300 -31.88 3.50 3.81
CA ASP A 300 -32.67 4.32 2.91
C ASP A 300 -32.67 3.70 1.50
N ILE A 301 -33.40 2.58 1.38
CA ILE A 301 -33.48 1.80 0.14
C ILE A 301 -34.15 2.59 -0.98
N GLU A 302 -35.11 3.45 -0.64
CA GLU A 302 -35.82 4.28 -1.63
C GLU A 302 -34.86 5.26 -2.30
N PHE A 303 -34.07 6.00 -1.51
CA PHE A 303 -33.09 6.92 -2.07
C PHE A 303 -31.99 6.19 -2.84
N SER A 304 -31.58 4.99 -2.39
CA SER A 304 -30.65 4.13 -3.12
C SER A 304 -31.18 3.82 -4.54
N ILE A 305 -32.44 3.37 -4.65
CA ILE A 305 -33.11 3.08 -5.92
C ILE A 305 -33.18 4.32 -6.80
N GLN A 306 -33.60 5.46 -6.25
CA GLN A 306 -33.70 6.73 -7.00
C GLN A 306 -32.33 7.15 -7.55
N SER A 307 -31.27 7.02 -6.75
CA SER A 307 -29.90 7.34 -7.15
C SER A 307 -29.39 6.45 -8.27
N ILE A 308 -29.60 5.12 -8.20
CA ILE A 308 -29.21 4.22 -9.30
C ILE A 308 -30.01 4.50 -10.57
N ARG A 309 -31.32 4.81 -10.48
CA ARG A 309 -32.13 5.22 -11.64
C ARG A 309 -31.59 6.49 -12.29
N ALA A 310 -31.22 7.48 -11.48
CA ALA A 310 -30.62 8.72 -11.96
C ALA A 310 -29.30 8.42 -12.71
N VAL A 311 -28.39 7.68 -12.08
CA VAL A 311 -27.10 7.27 -12.68
C VAL A 311 -27.31 6.54 -14.00
N LYS A 312 -28.24 5.57 -14.03
CA LYS A 312 -28.60 4.86 -15.26
C LYS A 312 -29.07 5.80 -16.37
N SER A 313 -29.92 6.78 -16.05
CA SER A 313 -30.46 7.72 -17.04
C SER A 313 -29.42 8.65 -17.67
N PHE A 314 -28.27 8.83 -17.02
CA PHE A 314 -27.18 9.65 -17.56
C PHE A 314 -26.46 9.01 -18.74
N ASN A 315 -26.58 7.69 -18.93
CA ASN A 315 -25.92 6.91 -19.99
C ASN A 315 -24.41 7.20 -20.07
N ILE A 316 -23.71 7.05 -18.96
CA ILE A 316 -22.25 7.25 -18.83
C ILE A 316 -21.55 5.89 -18.95
N GLU A 317 -20.58 5.77 -19.86
CA GLU A 317 -19.94 4.49 -20.21
C GLU A 317 -19.19 3.84 -19.04
N GLU A 318 -18.61 4.65 -18.16
CA GLU A 318 -17.87 4.21 -16.98
C GLU A 318 -18.74 3.37 -16.03
N PHE A 319 -20.07 3.54 -16.04
CA PHE A 319 -20.98 2.73 -15.22
C PHE A 319 -21.39 1.42 -15.88
N ASN A 320 -21.05 1.18 -17.16
CA ASN A 320 -21.41 -0.08 -17.85
C ASN A 320 -20.76 -1.32 -17.23
N ILE A 321 -19.68 -1.13 -16.45
CA ILE A 321 -19.07 -2.22 -15.67
C ILE A 321 -20.01 -2.73 -14.57
N TYR A 322 -20.97 -1.91 -14.16
CA TYR A 322 -22.00 -2.27 -13.21
C TYR A 322 -23.28 -2.61 -13.98
N ASP A 323 -23.79 -3.83 -13.82
CA ASP A 323 -25.12 -4.20 -14.33
C ASP A 323 -26.20 -3.47 -13.50
N LEU A 324 -26.46 -2.21 -13.88
CA LEU A 324 -27.35 -1.30 -13.15
C LEU A 324 -28.79 -1.82 -13.10
N ASP A 325 -29.21 -2.60 -14.10
CA ASP A 325 -30.53 -3.24 -14.12
C ASP A 325 -30.65 -4.35 -13.10
N LYS A 326 -29.61 -5.18 -12.97
CA LYS A 326 -29.55 -6.21 -11.96
C LYS A 326 -29.41 -5.62 -10.54
N ILE A 327 -28.70 -4.50 -10.39
CA ILE A 327 -28.67 -3.73 -9.13
C ILE A 327 -30.08 -3.24 -8.76
N LEU A 328 -30.80 -2.62 -9.70
CA LEU A 328 -32.16 -2.14 -9.46
C LEU A 328 -33.13 -3.28 -9.12
N SER A 329 -32.95 -4.44 -9.75
CA SER A 329 -33.74 -5.64 -9.46
C SER A 329 -33.53 -6.09 -8.02
N TYR A 330 -32.27 -6.23 -7.59
CA TYR A 330 -31.93 -6.58 -6.22
C TYR A 330 -32.48 -5.57 -5.20
N LEU A 331 -32.24 -4.27 -5.42
CA LEU A 331 -32.75 -3.22 -4.51
C LEU A 331 -34.28 -3.22 -4.45
N SER A 332 -34.96 -3.50 -5.56
CA SER A 332 -36.43 -3.61 -5.58
C SER A 332 -36.93 -4.81 -4.79
N GLU A 333 -36.24 -5.95 -4.82
CA GLU A 333 -36.60 -7.11 -4.00
C GLU A 333 -36.39 -6.84 -2.52
N ILE A 334 -35.26 -6.20 -2.15
CA ILE A 334 -35.02 -5.73 -0.78
C ILE A 334 -36.12 -4.78 -0.31
N TYR A 335 -36.55 -3.84 -1.14
CA TYR A 335 -37.62 -2.90 -0.84
C TYR A 335 -38.96 -3.63 -0.60
N LYS A 336 -39.35 -4.52 -1.52
CA LYS A 336 -40.58 -5.32 -1.41
C LYS A 336 -40.57 -6.23 -0.18
N ALA A 337 -39.45 -6.91 0.08
CA ALA A 337 -39.27 -7.75 1.26
C ALA A 337 -39.41 -6.90 2.54
N SER A 338 -38.77 -5.73 2.58
CA SER A 338 -38.85 -4.82 3.73
C SER A 338 -40.28 -4.32 3.97
N ASP A 339 -41.02 -3.93 2.92
CA ASP A 339 -42.41 -3.50 3.02
C ASP A 339 -43.34 -4.63 3.51
N GLN A 340 -43.19 -5.83 2.94
CA GLN A 340 -43.95 -7.01 3.34
C GLN A 340 -43.73 -7.37 4.81
N LEU A 341 -42.47 -7.39 5.26
CA LEU A 341 -42.11 -7.72 6.64
C LEU A 341 -42.55 -6.63 7.63
N ASN A 342 -42.54 -5.36 7.24
CA ASN A 342 -43.09 -4.28 8.08
C ASN A 342 -44.61 -4.40 8.23
N LYS A 343 -45.34 -4.70 7.15
CA LYS A 343 -46.79 -4.95 7.20
C LYS A 343 -47.14 -6.11 8.14
N ILE A 344 -46.34 -7.18 8.14
CA ILE A 344 -46.52 -8.31 9.06
C ILE A 344 -46.41 -7.85 10.52
N LYS A 345 -45.40 -7.03 10.86
CA LYS A 345 -45.20 -6.49 12.21
C LYS A 345 -46.35 -5.61 12.68
N ASP A 346 -46.91 -4.81 11.78
CA ASP A 346 -48.00 -3.87 12.11
C ASP A 346 -49.38 -4.57 12.20
N SER A 347 -49.54 -5.78 11.64
CA SER A 347 -50.83 -6.46 11.45
C SER A 347 -51.41 -7.22 12.66
N GLY A 348 -50.75 -7.20 13.83
CA GLY A 348 -51.28 -7.83 15.05
C GLY A 348 -51.29 -9.38 15.06
N SER A 349 -51.62 -9.97 16.22
CA SER A 349 -51.30 -11.36 16.60
C SER A 349 -51.82 -12.48 15.69
N TYR A 350 -52.87 -12.23 14.90
CA TYR A 350 -53.49 -13.25 14.05
C TYR A 350 -52.73 -13.48 12.73
N TYR A 351 -52.19 -12.43 12.11
CA TYR A 351 -51.36 -12.54 10.89
C TYR A 351 -49.93 -12.99 11.18
N LEU A 352 -49.45 -12.75 12.40
CA LEU A 352 -48.18 -13.24 12.95
C LEU A 352 -48.05 -14.77 12.91
N GLN A 353 -49.15 -15.55 12.86
CA GLN A 353 -49.05 -17.01 12.76
C GLN A 353 -48.80 -17.51 11.34
N LYS A 354 -49.30 -16.81 10.29
CA LYS A 354 -49.15 -17.25 8.89
C LYS A 354 -47.75 -16.99 8.34
N TYR A 355 -47.10 -15.93 8.80
CA TYR A 355 -45.78 -15.48 8.33
C TYR A 355 -44.71 -15.54 9.44
N LYS A 356 -44.93 -16.39 10.47
CA LYS A 356 -44.14 -16.46 11.71
C LYS A 356 -42.66 -16.84 11.53
N ASN A 357 -42.21 -17.11 10.31
CA ASN A 357 -40.86 -17.61 10.00
C ASN A 357 -40.43 -17.12 8.61
N ASP A 358 -40.92 -15.95 8.19
CA ASP A 358 -40.67 -15.45 6.85
C ASP A 358 -39.41 -14.59 6.80
N ASN A 359 -38.41 -15.05 6.08
CA ASN A 359 -37.07 -14.49 6.08
C ASN A 359 -36.81 -13.75 4.77
N PHE A 360 -35.87 -12.80 4.78
CA PHE A 360 -35.43 -12.10 3.57
C PHE A 360 -34.97 -13.10 2.48
N GLU A 361 -34.35 -14.22 2.87
CA GLU A 361 -33.94 -15.29 1.94
C GLU A 361 -35.10 -15.92 1.14
N ASN A 362 -36.35 -15.82 1.61
CA ASN A 362 -37.52 -16.34 0.88
C ASN A 362 -37.99 -15.38 -0.22
N TYR A 363 -37.62 -14.11 -0.14
CA TYR A 363 -38.15 -13.03 -0.98
C TYR A 363 -37.15 -12.54 -2.02
N ILE A 364 -35.89 -12.95 -1.91
CA ILE A 364 -34.80 -12.42 -2.71
C ILE A 364 -34.09 -13.56 -3.43
N ASP A 365 -33.84 -13.38 -4.71
CA ASP A 365 -33.12 -14.35 -5.52
C ASP A 365 -31.67 -14.51 -5.00
N LYS A 366 -31.23 -15.76 -4.83
CA LYS A 366 -29.87 -16.10 -4.43
C LYS A 366 -28.84 -15.61 -5.44
N ASP A 367 -29.17 -15.63 -6.74
CA ASP A 367 -28.28 -15.15 -7.80
C ASP A 367 -28.16 -13.62 -7.78
N LEU A 368 -29.20 -12.91 -7.34
CA LEU A 368 -29.15 -11.47 -7.11
C LEU A 368 -28.33 -11.13 -5.86
N THR A 369 -28.42 -11.95 -4.82
CA THR A 369 -27.63 -11.79 -3.58
C THR A 369 -26.13 -11.95 -3.86
N ALA A 370 -25.74 -13.05 -4.53
CA ALA A 370 -24.34 -13.29 -4.89
C ALA A 370 -23.80 -12.24 -5.89
N PHE A 371 -24.66 -11.71 -6.75
CA PHE A 371 -24.32 -10.59 -7.61
C PHE A 371 -24.06 -9.32 -6.81
N TRP A 372 -24.92 -8.99 -5.86
CA TRP A 372 -24.80 -7.79 -5.03
C TRP A 372 -23.49 -7.75 -4.23
N ASP A 373 -23.08 -8.88 -3.64
CA ASP A 373 -21.80 -8.97 -2.92
C ASP A 373 -20.60 -8.67 -3.83
N LYS A 374 -20.64 -9.15 -5.08
CA LYS A 374 -19.62 -8.81 -6.09
C LYS A 374 -19.67 -7.35 -6.50
N THR A 375 -20.88 -6.78 -6.64
CA THR A 375 -21.08 -5.36 -6.95
C THR A 375 -20.48 -4.47 -5.86
N ILE A 376 -20.70 -4.78 -4.58
CA ILE A 376 -20.10 -4.02 -3.48
C ILE A 376 -18.57 -4.11 -3.53
N SER A 377 -18.03 -5.31 -3.76
CA SER A 377 -16.57 -5.50 -3.87
C SER A 377 -15.98 -4.67 -5.01
N LEU A 378 -16.67 -4.60 -6.15
CA LEU A 378 -16.28 -3.77 -7.29
C LEU A 378 -16.38 -2.28 -6.98
N TRP A 379 -17.45 -1.85 -6.30
CA TRP A 379 -17.63 -0.46 -5.87
C TRP A 379 -16.54 -0.04 -4.88
N GLU A 380 -16.24 -0.85 -3.86
CA GLU A 380 -15.15 -0.55 -2.91
C GLU A 380 -13.79 -0.47 -3.61
N ALA A 381 -13.54 -1.32 -4.61
CA ALA A 381 -12.32 -1.29 -5.41
C ALA A 381 -12.20 -0.02 -6.27
N SER A 382 -13.31 0.65 -6.62
CA SER A 382 -13.30 1.86 -7.44
C SER A 382 -12.67 3.09 -6.74
N PHE A 383 -12.47 3.04 -5.42
CA PHE A 383 -11.76 4.08 -4.67
C PHE A 383 -10.24 3.93 -4.68
N ILE A 384 -9.72 2.86 -5.29
CA ILE A 384 -8.30 2.57 -5.39
C ILE A 384 -7.82 2.92 -6.80
N ASP A 385 -6.92 3.90 -6.89
CA ASP A 385 -6.30 4.37 -8.13
C ASP A 385 -4.79 4.05 -8.11
N PHE A 386 -4.39 3.15 -9.00
CA PHE A 386 -2.99 2.76 -9.21
C PHE A 386 -2.41 3.23 -10.55
N ASP A 387 -3.09 4.11 -11.27
CA ASP A 387 -2.65 4.52 -12.61
C ASP A 387 -1.31 5.23 -12.53
N TYR A 388 -1.20 6.22 -11.66
CA TYR A 388 0.06 6.98 -11.52
C TYR A 388 1.20 6.11 -10.98
N ILE A 389 1.00 5.34 -9.90
CA ILE A 389 2.08 4.47 -9.37
C ILE A 389 2.56 3.45 -10.42
N SER A 390 1.67 2.96 -11.29
CA SER A 390 1.99 2.02 -12.36
C SER A 390 2.75 2.64 -13.53
N THR A 391 2.83 3.97 -13.61
CA THR A 391 3.54 4.71 -14.66
C THR A 391 4.81 5.39 -14.17
N LEU A 392 5.18 5.21 -12.89
CA LEU A 392 6.38 5.83 -12.30
C LEU A 392 7.67 5.47 -13.03
N VAL A 393 7.72 4.29 -13.66
CA VAL A 393 8.84 3.78 -14.45
C VAL A 393 8.32 3.04 -15.67
N GLU A 394 8.91 3.33 -16.83
CA GLU A 394 8.74 2.54 -18.05
C GLU A 394 9.77 1.40 -18.07
N THR A 395 9.31 0.15 -18.04
CA THR A 395 10.19 -1.02 -18.06
C THR A 395 10.65 -1.33 -19.49
N THR A 396 11.96 -1.31 -19.74
CA THR A 396 12.53 -1.47 -21.08
C THR A 396 13.01 -2.90 -21.38
N SER A 397 13.44 -3.66 -20.37
CA SER A 397 13.90 -5.07 -20.49
C SER A 397 14.89 -5.32 -21.64
N THR A 398 15.94 -4.50 -21.71
CA THR A 398 16.94 -4.46 -22.79
C THR A 398 18.19 -5.31 -22.52
N ILE A 399 18.48 -5.65 -21.26
CA ILE A 399 19.69 -6.42 -20.90
C ILE A 399 19.35 -7.74 -20.17
N ASN A 400 20.25 -8.73 -20.27
CA ASN A 400 20.11 -9.98 -19.54
C ASN A 400 20.64 -9.85 -18.10
N THR A 401 19.80 -9.33 -17.21
CA THR A 401 20.17 -9.11 -15.81
C THR A 401 20.58 -10.39 -15.09
N ASP A 402 19.95 -11.53 -15.41
CA ASP A 402 20.19 -12.79 -14.73
C ASP A 402 21.60 -13.33 -15.02
N SER A 403 22.07 -13.19 -16.26
CA SER A 403 23.44 -13.53 -16.63
C SER A 403 24.46 -12.77 -15.78
N ILE A 404 24.29 -11.45 -15.66
CA ILE A 404 25.19 -10.57 -14.90
C ILE A 404 25.17 -10.95 -13.41
N LEU A 405 23.98 -11.12 -12.83
CA LEU A 405 23.82 -11.42 -11.42
C LEU A 405 24.34 -12.83 -11.06
N ASN A 406 24.16 -13.80 -11.96
CA ASN A 406 24.72 -15.15 -11.81
C ASN A 406 26.25 -15.15 -11.87
N GLN A 407 26.86 -14.42 -12.81
CA GLN A 407 28.32 -14.22 -12.85
C GLN A 407 28.84 -13.63 -11.54
N LEU A 408 28.08 -12.70 -10.96
CA LEU A 408 28.42 -12.07 -9.68
C LEU A 408 28.01 -12.90 -8.45
N LYS A 409 27.37 -14.07 -8.63
CA LYS A 409 26.85 -14.93 -7.54
C LYS A 409 25.91 -14.19 -6.59
N ILE A 410 24.98 -13.41 -7.13
CA ILE A 410 23.98 -12.65 -6.37
C ILE A 410 22.63 -13.36 -6.54
N SER A 411 22.09 -13.93 -5.46
CA SER A 411 20.81 -14.65 -5.46
C SER A 411 19.88 -14.19 -4.33
N ILE A 412 18.58 -14.33 -4.53
CA ILE A 412 17.55 -14.05 -3.51
C ILE A 412 17.49 -15.24 -2.53
N ASN A 413 17.42 -14.95 -1.23
CA ASN A 413 17.10 -15.95 -0.20
C ASN A 413 15.57 -16.08 -0.09
N GLU A 414 14.96 -17.09 -0.72
CA GLU A 414 13.49 -17.25 -0.82
C GLU A 414 12.79 -17.74 0.46
N ASN A 415 13.54 -18.09 1.52
CA ASN A 415 13.01 -18.79 2.69
C ASN A 415 12.38 -17.90 3.78
N LYS A 416 11.38 -17.07 3.44
CA LYS A 416 10.50 -16.43 4.44
C LYS A 416 9.04 -16.34 3.98
N SER A 417 8.41 -17.46 3.63
CA SER A 417 6.95 -17.57 3.66
C SER A 417 6.53 -18.26 4.97
N ASN A 418 6.20 -17.46 5.99
CA ASN A 418 5.63 -17.98 7.24
C ASN A 418 4.17 -18.38 7.00
N THR A 419 3.90 -19.63 6.69
CA THR A 419 2.57 -20.23 6.75
C THR A 419 2.32 -20.71 8.18
N PHE A 420 1.66 -19.87 9.00
CA PHE A 420 1.16 -20.28 10.31
C PHE A 420 -0.20 -20.95 10.15
N SER A 421 -0.24 -22.30 10.14
CA SER A 421 -1.49 -23.05 10.32
C SER A 421 -1.60 -23.54 11.77
N THR A 422 -2.15 -22.71 12.66
CA THR A 422 -2.61 -23.15 13.98
C THR A 422 -4.06 -23.61 13.86
N THR A 423 -4.35 -24.88 14.13
CA THR A 423 -5.72 -25.38 14.35
C THR A 423 -6.39 -24.56 15.47
N ASN A 424 -7.43 -23.81 15.13
CA ASN A 424 -8.07 -22.86 16.04
C ASN A 424 -9.06 -23.59 16.96
N LYS A 425 -9.16 -23.17 18.23
CA LYS A 425 -10.09 -23.76 19.23
C LYS A 425 -11.53 -23.77 18.74
N ILE A 426 -11.91 -22.78 17.93
CA ILE A 426 -13.24 -22.68 17.34
C ILE A 426 -13.65 -23.89 16.52
N ASP A 427 -12.72 -24.63 15.91
CA ASP A 427 -13.05 -25.82 15.11
C ASP A 427 -13.55 -27.00 15.97
N LYS A 428 -13.27 -26.98 17.28
CA LYS A 428 -13.74 -28.02 18.20
C LYS A 428 -15.24 -27.95 18.45
N ILE A 429 -15.86 -26.77 18.35
CA ILE A 429 -17.27 -26.57 18.69
C ILE A 429 -18.19 -27.45 17.83
N PHE A 430 -17.80 -27.75 16.59
CA PHE A 430 -18.55 -28.56 15.63
C PHE A 430 -18.68 -30.02 16.05
N LYS A 431 -17.77 -30.52 16.89
CA LYS A 431 -17.78 -31.91 17.37
C LYS A 431 -18.42 -32.06 18.75
N MET A 432 -18.77 -30.95 19.41
CA MET A 432 -19.32 -30.97 20.77
C MET A 432 -20.78 -31.43 20.79
N SER A 433 -21.20 -32.02 21.91
CA SER A 433 -22.61 -32.25 22.18
C SER A 433 -23.37 -30.92 22.32
N MET A 434 -24.67 -30.91 22.03
CA MET A 434 -25.49 -29.71 22.19
C MET A 434 -25.53 -29.23 23.65
N LEU A 435 -25.47 -30.16 24.61
CA LEU A 435 -25.43 -29.84 26.04
C LEU A 435 -24.14 -29.09 26.40
N ASP A 436 -22.99 -29.55 25.91
CA ASP A 436 -21.71 -28.92 26.19
C ASP A 436 -21.57 -27.59 25.44
N PHE A 437 -22.09 -27.51 24.21
CA PHE A 437 -22.16 -26.26 23.47
C PHE A 437 -22.98 -25.19 24.22
N LYS A 438 -24.16 -25.56 24.74
CA LYS A 438 -24.98 -24.66 25.58
C LYS A 438 -24.22 -24.16 26.82
N LYS A 439 -23.46 -25.03 27.50
CA LYS A 439 -22.64 -24.61 28.66
C LYS A 439 -21.61 -23.55 28.27
N VAL A 440 -20.92 -23.75 27.15
CA VAL A 440 -19.96 -22.77 26.62
C VAL A 440 -20.65 -21.44 26.28
N CYS A 441 -21.79 -21.47 25.57
CA CYS A 441 -22.56 -20.26 25.26
C CYS A 441 -22.96 -19.48 26.52
N GLN A 442 -23.49 -20.18 27.53
CA GLN A 442 -23.87 -19.57 28.81
C GLN A 442 -22.68 -18.96 29.54
N ASN A 443 -21.51 -19.61 29.47
CA ASN A 443 -20.27 -19.11 30.06
C ASN A 443 -19.82 -17.81 29.38
N ILE A 444 -19.81 -17.78 28.05
CA ILE A 444 -19.46 -16.60 27.25
C ILE A 444 -20.40 -15.43 27.57
N ILE A 445 -21.72 -15.67 27.63
CA ILE A 445 -22.71 -14.62 27.94
C ILE A 445 -22.41 -13.96 29.30
N LYS A 446 -22.20 -14.78 30.33
CA LYS A 446 -21.99 -14.27 31.70
C LYS A 446 -20.63 -13.62 31.87
N ASN A 447 -19.57 -14.30 31.43
CA ASN A 447 -18.21 -13.96 31.81
C ASN A 447 -17.47 -13.09 30.78
N LYS A 448 -17.80 -13.22 29.49
CA LYS A 448 -17.15 -12.44 28.42
C LYS A 448 -17.99 -11.24 28.00
N LEU A 449 -19.30 -11.44 27.83
CA LEU A 449 -20.21 -10.36 27.43
C LEU A 449 -20.78 -9.57 28.62
N SER A 450 -20.65 -10.04 29.86
CA SER A 450 -21.21 -9.40 31.06
C SER A 450 -22.74 -9.24 31.02
N HIS A 451 -23.45 -10.29 30.63
CA HIS A 451 -24.91 -10.32 30.53
C HIS A 451 -25.53 -11.38 31.47
N SER A 452 -26.67 -11.06 32.06
CA SER A 452 -27.45 -11.96 32.91
C SER A 452 -28.56 -12.63 32.10
N ILE A 453 -28.51 -13.96 31.99
CA ILE A 453 -29.50 -14.74 31.24
C ILE A 453 -30.83 -14.74 31.97
N VAL A 454 -31.89 -14.33 31.27
CA VAL A 454 -33.28 -14.38 31.75
C VAL A 454 -33.88 -15.73 31.42
N GLN A 455 -33.78 -16.15 30.16
CA GLN A 455 -34.30 -17.42 29.68
C GLN A 455 -33.61 -17.84 28.38
N GLU A 456 -33.66 -19.14 28.09
CA GLU A 456 -33.41 -19.64 26.73
C GLU A 456 -34.60 -19.22 25.84
N TYR A 457 -34.30 -18.59 24.71
CA TYR A 457 -35.33 -18.20 23.75
C TYR A 457 -35.60 -19.36 22.80
N THR A 458 -36.82 -19.89 22.87
CA THR A 458 -37.29 -21.00 22.04
C THR A 458 -38.36 -20.49 21.07
N GLY A 459 -38.02 -19.46 20.30
CA GLY A 459 -38.80 -19.11 19.12
C GLY A 459 -38.91 -20.30 18.17
N GLU A 460 -39.96 -20.34 17.34
CA GLU A 460 -40.02 -21.32 16.26
C GLU A 460 -38.82 -21.10 15.34
N LYS A 461 -37.96 -22.11 15.21
CA LYS A 461 -36.78 -22.05 14.35
C LYS A 461 -37.19 -22.52 12.96
N GLY A 462 -37.02 -21.68 11.94
CA GLY A 462 -37.05 -22.13 10.56
C GLY A 462 -36.08 -23.29 10.38
N LYS A 463 -36.47 -24.33 9.62
CA LYS A 463 -35.54 -25.41 9.27
C LYS A 463 -34.44 -24.81 8.38
N ASN A 464 -33.21 -24.72 8.90
CA ASN A 464 -32.04 -24.42 8.07
C ASN A 464 -31.11 -25.64 7.98
N SER A 465 -30.32 -25.67 6.92
CA SER A 465 -29.38 -26.77 6.63
C SER A 465 -27.96 -26.47 7.13
N TYR A 466 -27.75 -25.37 7.85
CA TYR A 466 -26.41 -24.82 8.09
C TYR A 466 -25.80 -25.26 9.41
N GLY A 467 -26.62 -25.61 10.40
CA GLY A 467 -26.16 -26.17 11.67
C GLY A 467 -27.10 -25.85 12.83
N ASP A 468 -26.61 -26.07 14.05
CA ASP A 468 -27.38 -25.86 15.28
C ASP A 468 -27.30 -24.42 15.78
N GLU A 469 -28.29 -24.01 16.55
CA GLU A 469 -28.41 -22.65 17.07
C GLU A 469 -28.89 -22.64 18.51
N VAL A 470 -28.41 -21.67 19.29
CA VAL A 470 -28.88 -21.45 20.66
C VAL A 470 -29.08 -19.96 20.90
N ASP A 471 -30.25 -19.60 21.42
CA ASP A 471 -30.67 -18.22 21.59
C ASP A 471 -31.03 -17.97 23.06
N TYR A 472 -30.61 -16.82 23.58
CA TYR A 472 -30.85 -16.42 24.96
C TYR A 472 -31.37 -14.99 25.02
N LEU A 473 -32.33 -14.75 25.89
CA LEU A 473 -32.69 -13.41 26.31
C LEU A 473 -31.90 -13.05 27.56
N ALA A 474 -31.24 -11.90 27.54
CA ALA A 474 -30.37 -11.48 28.62
C ALA A 474 -30.43 -9.96 28.86
N TYR A 475 -30.13 -9.54 30.10
CA TYR A 475 -29.93 -8.14 30.45
C TYR A 475 -28.44 -7.82 30.55
N ASN A 476 -28.02 -6.67 30.02
CA ASN A 476 -26.65 -6.18 30.21
C ASN A 476 -26.43 -5.82 31.68
N MET A 477 -25.43 -6.43 32.34
CA MET A 477 -25.15 -6.20 33.76
C MET A 477 -24.49 -4.84 34.05
N LYS A 478 -23.85 -4.24 33.04
CA LYS A 478 -23.13 -2.95 33.17
C LYS A 478 -24.02 -1.73 32.90
N SER A 479 -25.16 -1.94 32.25
CA SER A 479 -26.10 -0.87 31.93
C SER A 479 -27.04 -0.60 33.09
N SER A 480 -27.26 0.68 33.42
CA SER A 480 -28.31 1.08 34.37
C SER A 480 -29.72 0.85 33.80
N LYS A 481 -29.86 0.79 32.47
CA LYS A 481 -31.11 0.44 31.78
C LYS A 481 -31.19 -1.07 31.56
N LYS A 482 -32.26 -1.69 32.07
CA LYS A 482 -32.60 -3.10 31.83
C LYS A 482 -33.24 -3.28 30.45
N ASP A 483 -32.47 -2.99 29.41
CA ASP A 483 -32.87 -3.28 28.03
C ASP A 483 -32.64 -4.77 27.76
N LEU A 484 -33.67 -5.45 27.26
CA LEU A 484 -33.60 -6.87 26.90
C LEU A 484 -32.78 -7.04 25.61
N THR A 485 -31.79 -7.93 25.63
CA THR A 485 -30.93 -8.26 24.49
C THR A 485 -31.12 -9.72 24.09
N LEU A 486 -31.32 -9.97 22.79
CA LEU A 486 -31.28 -11.32 22.23
C LEU A 486 -29.84 -11.67 21.89
N ILE A 487 -29.29 -12.73 22.48
CA ILE A 487 -27.95 -13.22 22.19
C ILE A 487 -28.07 -14.58 21.50
N SER A 488 -27.62 -14.66 20.26
CA SER A 488 -27.72 -15.83 19.40
C SER A 488 -26.35 -16.39 19.06
N PHE A 489 -26.17 -17.68 19.31
CA PHE A 489 -25.01 -18.45 18.88
C PHE A 489 -25.42 -19.36 17.73
N LYS A 490 -24.77 -19.21 16.58
CA LYS A 490 -25.00 -20.05 15.41
C LYS A 490 -23.79 -20.96 15.21
N ARG A 491 -23.97 -22.27 15.30
CA ARG A 491 -22.93 -23.27 15.03
C ARG A 491 -22.98 -23.72 13.57
N TRP A 492 -22.89 -22.75 12.66
CA TRP A 492 -22.93 -23.01 11.23
C TRP A 492 -21.56 -23.36 10.68
N ASN A 493 -21.49 -24.28 9.73
CA ASN A 493 -20.24 -24.70 9.08
C ASN A 493 -20.35 -24.65 7.56
N ASN A 494 -19.25 -24.39 6.86
CA ASN A 494 -19.16 -24.33 5.39
C ASN A 494 -20.14 -23.32 4.73
N VAL A 495 -20.42 -22.22 5.42
CA VAL A 495 -21.32 -21.15 4.95
C VAL A 495 -20.65 -19.81 5.21
N GLU A 496 -20.73 -18.90 4.26
CA GLU A 496 -20.38 -17.49 4.45
C GLU A 496 -21.63 -16.72 4.88
N ILE A 497 -21.50 -15.84 5.89
CA ILE A 497 -22.66 -15.07 6.38
C ILE A 497 -22.92 -13.91 5.42
N GLY A 498 -23.95 -14.07 4.60
CA GLY A 498 -24.50 -13.02 3.75
C GLY A 498 -25.33 -12.00 4.52
N GLU A 499 -25.60 -10.87 3.89
CA GLU A 499 -26.37 -9.78 4.53
C GLU A 499 -27.80 -10.19 4.89
N LEU A 500 -28.46 -11.01 4.07
CA LEU A 500 -29.84 -11.43 4.32
C LEU A 500 -29.98 -12.15 5.67
N MET A 501 -29.00 -13.00 6.02
CA MET A 501 -28.94 -13.67 7.32
C MET A 501 -28.82 -12.69 8.49
N ILE A 502 -28.12 -11.56 8.30
CA ILE A 502 -28.03 -10.50 9.32
C ILE A 502 -29.36 -9.74 9.44
N ARG A 503 -30.04 -9.48 8.33
CA ARG A 503 -31.37 -8.87 8.32
C ARG A 503 -32.40 -9.76 9.02
N ASP A 504 -32.33 -11.07 8.80
CA ASP A 504 -33.16 -12.06 9.48
C ASP A 504 -32.89 -12.08 10.97
N PHE A 505 -31.62 -12.02 11.39
CA PHE A 505 -31.28 -11.90 12.81
C PHE A 505 -31.84 -10.62 13.44
N LEU A 506 -31.75 -9.47 12.77
CA LEU A 506 -32.34 -8.21 13.25
C LEU A 506 -33.87 -8.30 13.38
N MET A 507 -34.52 -9.07 12.51
CA MET A 507 -35.95 -9.35 12.61
C MET A 507 -36.24 -10.19 13.86
N LEU A 508 -35.49 -11.28 14.07
CA LEU A 508 -35.60 -12.15 15.25
C LEU A 508 -35.42 -11.37 16.56
N VAL A 509 -34.49 -10.42 16.60
CA VAL A 509 -34.32 -9.50 17.75
C VAL A 509 -35.62 -8.77 18.07
N SER A 510 -36.32 -8.28 17.04
CA SER A 510 -37.57 -7.55 17.20
C SER A 510 -38.72 -8.48 17.63
N GLU A 511 -38.79 -9.69 17.06
CA GLU A 511 -39.80 -10.70 17.41
C GLU A 511 -39.64 -11.25 18.82
N ALA A 512 -38.40 -11.36 19.29
CA ALA A 512 -38.10 -11.75 20.67
C ALA A 512 -38.44 -10.66 21.70
N GLY A 513 -38.95 -9.50 21.25
CA GLY A 513 -39.22 -8.33 22.09
C GLY A 513 -37.94 -7.69 22.64
N ALA A 514 -36.78 -8.00 22.05
CA ALA A 514 -35.50 -7.46 22.46
C ALA A 514 -35.23 -6.12 21.78
N LYS A 515 -34.61 -5.20 22.52
CA LYS A 515 -34.22 -3.90 22.00
C LYS A 515 -33.00 -4.02 21.09
N ASN A 516 -32.05 -4.85 21.54
CA ASN A 516 -30.76 -5.08 20.90
C ASN A 516 -30.51 -6.57 20.63
N GLY A 517 -29.59 -6.86 19.72
CA GLY A 517 -29.16 -8.21 19.40
C GLY A 517 -27.64 -8.38 19.43
N ILE A 518 -27.18 -9.56 19.83
CA ILE A 518 -25.78 -10.00 19.68
C ILE A 518 -25.79 -11.32 18.92
N LEU A 519 -25.12 -11.39 17.78
CA LEU A 519 -24.95 -12.60 16.99
C LEU A 519 -23.50 -13.09 17.09
N ILE A 520 -23.30 -14.37 17.33
CA ILE A 520 -21.98 -14.99 17.46
C ILE A 520 -21.89 -16.17 16.49
N VAL A 521 -20.95 -16.08 15.55
CA VAL A 521 -20.81 -17.02 14.42
C VAL A 521 -19.36 -17.49 14.28
N PRO A 522 -19.10 -18.77 13.93
CA PRO A 522 -17.76 -19.33 13.77
C PRO A 522 -17.20 -19.20 12.34
N VAL A 523 -17.87 -18.42 11.52
CA VAL A 523 -17.58 -18.20 10.10
C VAL A 523 -17.37 -16.71 9.85
N ASP A 524 -16.80 -16.40 8.69
CA ASP A 524 -16.57 -15.01 8.27
C ASP A 524 -17.82 -14.42 7.61
N LEU A 525 -17.91 -13.09 7.65
CA LEU A 525 -18.97 -12.31 7.01
C LEU A 525 -18.52 -11.84 5.63
N THR A 526 -19.47 -11.85 4.69
CA THR A 526 -19.34 -11.15 3.40
C THR A 526 -19.11 -9.66 3.62
N SER A 527 -18.57 -8.96 2.61
CA SER A 527 -18.39 -7.49 2.67
C SER A 527 -19.73 -6.75 2.89
N SER A 528 -20.80 -7.20 2.23
CA SER A 528 -22.13 -6.60 2.42
C SER A 528 -22.65 -6.78 3.85
N ALA A 529 -22.50 -7.99 4.41
CA ALA A 529 -22.91 -8.26 5.78
C ALA A 529 -22.11 -7.44 6.80
N LYS A 530 -20.77 -7.34 6.64
CA LYS A 530 -19.92 -6.51 7.50
C LYS A 530 -20.37 -5.05 7.50
N SER A 531 -20.57 -4.49 6.31
CA SER A 531 -21.02 -3.12 6.14
C SER A 531 -22.40 -2.87 6.75
N PHE A 532 -23.35 -3.78 6.51
CA PHE A 532 -24.69 -3.66 7.08
C PHE A 532 -24.70 -3.72 8.61
N VAL A 533 -23.92 -4.63 9.22
CA VAL A 533 -23.76 -4.70 10.69
C VAL A 533 -23.18 -3.39 11.22
N LEU A 534 -22.12 -2.90 10.58
CA LEU A 534 -21.41 -1.71 11.03
C LEU A 534 -22.31 -0.50 11.16
N HIS A 535 -23.18 -0.27 10.17
CA HIS A 535 -24.07 0.88 10.15
C HIS A 535 -25.41 0.66 10.88
N ASN A 536 -25.53 -0.46 11.62
CA ASN A 536 -26.72 -0.79 12.39
C ASN A 536 -26.45 -0.73 13.90
N ASN A 537 -27.10 0.22 14.58
CA ASN A 537 -26.93 0.43 16.01
C ASN A 537 -27.71 -0.53 16.92
N ARG A 538 -28.53 -1.44 16.36
CA ARG A 538 -29.35 -2.39 17.14
C ARG A 538 -28.70 -3.75 17.30
N ILE A 539 -27.71 -4.09 16.50
CA ILE A 539 -27.08 -5.41 16.50
C ILE A 539 -25.57 -5.30 16.59
N GLU A 540 -24.98 -6.29 17.23
CA GLU A 540 -23.53 -6.51 17.26
C GLU A 540 -23.26 -7.94 16.77
N VAL A 541 -22.20 -8.12 15.97
CA VAL A 541 -21.85 -9.44 15.43
C VAL A 541 -20.39 -9.76 15.73
N TYR A 542 -20.17 -10.91 16.36
CA TYR A 542 -18.84 -11.46 16.60
C TYR A 542 -18.57 -12.61 15.63
N SER A 543 -17.63 -12.38 14.73
CA SER A 543 -17.17 -13.31 13.70
C SER A 543 -16.20 -14.37 14.23
N ARG A 544 -15.75 -15.27 13.35
CA ARG A 544 -14.84 -16.38 13.65
C ARG A 544 -13.65 -15.99 14.54
N ALA A 545 -12.94 -14.90 14.23
CA ALA A 545 -11.75 -14.50 14.99
C ALA A 545 -12.09 -14.06 16.43
N GLN A 546 -13.15 -13.27 16.59
CA GLN A 546 -13.61 -12.78 17.89
C GLN A 546 -14.21 -13.92 18.73
N PHE A 547 -14.97 -14.80 18.10
CA PHE A 547 -15.52 -15.98 18.77
C PHE A 547 -14.39 -16.93 19.21
N ASN A 548 -13.38 -17.17 18.37
CA ASN A 548 -12.21 -17.96 18.74
C ASN A 548 -11.46 -17.34 19.94
N ASN A 549 -11.44 -16.00 20.04
CA ASN A 549 -10.88 -15.30 21.18
C ASN A 549 -11.70 -15.52 22.47
N PHE A 550 -13.04 -15.51 22.40
CA PHE A 550 -13.89 -15.86 23.54
C PHE A 550 -13.63 -17.28 24.06
N LEU A 551 -13.28 -18.20 23.16
CA LEU A 551 -13.01 -19.60 23.47
C LEU A 551 -11.61 -19.88 24.04
N LYS A 552 -10.70 -18.90 24.10
CA LYS A 552 -9.30 -19.12 24.56
C LYS A 552 -9.23 -19.70 25.97
N ASP A 553 -10.09 -19.26 26.88
CA ASP A 553 -10.09 -19.70 28.28
C ASP A 553 -11.13 -20.80 28.56
N GLU A 554 -11.89 -21.21 27.54
CA GLU A 554 -12.89 -22.26 27.66
C GLU A 554 -12.24 -23.65 27.63
N SER A 555 -12.77 -24.55 28.46
CA SER A 555 -12.40 -25.98 28.46
C SER A 555 -13.24 -26.73 27.40
N ILE A 556 -12.69 -26.79 26.19
CA ILE A 556 -13.33 -27.39 24.99
C ILE A 556 -12.40 -28.31 24.21
#